data_AF-A0A9E1Y1C7-F1
#
_entry.id   AF-A0A9E1Y1C7-F1
#
_cell.length_a   1.000
_cell.length_b   1.000
_cell.length_c   1.000
_cell.angle_alpha   90.00
_cell.angle_beta   90.00
_cell.angle_gamma   90.00
#
_symmetry.space_group_name_H-M   'P 1'
#
loop_
_entity.id
_entity.type
_entity.pdbx_description
1 polymer ?
#
loop_
_entity_poly.entity_id
_entity_poly.type
_entity_poly.pdbx_seq_one_letter_code
_entity_poly.pdbx_strand_id
1 'polypeptide(L)'
;MSNPFFETWQTPFNMPPFETIQDHHFEAAFEQGFSEHWAEIEAIANNPAPPSFDNTLVALEASGQLLTKTADVFFNLVSTDTNEALQAIEEAVSVQWSNHNSNLYNHLGLFQRIKTLFLDLPNLGLQPDQQLLLETLYNDFVRGGVELNAPARQQIRDINEQLATLETRFGHNVLAETNQFELVLTREDDLRGLPESVLAAARNEAAQRGHPEGHYAFSISRSSFTPFM
;
A
#
# COMPACT_ATOMS: atom_id res chain seq x y z
N MET A 1 -5.24 -16.18 20.03
CA MET A 1 -4.11 -16.73 19.25
C MET A 1 -3.09 -15.61 19.12
N SER A 2 -1.80 -15.94 19.00
CA SER A 2 -0.75 -14.92 18.78
C SER A 2 -0.91 -14.35 17.37
N ASN A 3 -0.75 -13.02 17.21
CA ASN A 3 -0.79 -12.40 15.88
C ASN A 3 0.57 -12.64 15.19
N PRO A 4 0.61 -13.34 14.02
CA PRO A 4 1.86 -13.69 13.34
C PRO A 4 2.75 -12.50 12.96
N PHE A 5 2.19 -11.29 12.85
CA PHE A 5 2.97 -10.08 12.56
C PHE A 5 3.89 -9.67 13.71
N PHE A 6 3.53 -10.00 14.96
CA PHE A 6 4.32 -9.68 16.15
C PHE A 6 5.46 -10.65 16.42
N GLU A 7 5.62 -11.68 15.59
CA GLU A 7 6.64 -12.72 15.74
C GLU A 7 7.73 -12.59 14.67
N THR A 8 8.96 -12.98 15.00
CA THR A 8 10.01 -13.18 13.99
C THR A 8 9.70 -14.45 13.19
N TRP A 9 9.43 -14.30 11.90
CA TRP A 9 9.13 -15.43 11.02
C TRP A 9 10.35 -16.35 10.87
N GLN A 10 10.11 -17.66 11.01
CA GLN A 10 11.14 -18.71 10.89
C GLN A 10 11.08 -19.45 9.54
N THR A 11 10.27 -18.93 8.62
CA THR A 11 10.15 -19.42 7.25
C THR A 11 11.44 -19.17 6.47
N PRO A 12 11.72 -19.94 5.39
CA PRO A 12 12.88 -19.65 4.53
C PRO A 12 12.84 -18.21 4.03
N PHE A 13 13.97 -17.51 4.12
CA PHE A 13 14.11 -16.09 3.74
C PHE A 13 13.19 -15.13 4.49
N ASN A 14 12.64 -15.53 5.64
CA ASN A 14 11.63 -14.76 6.38
C ASN A 14 10.41 -14.41 5.49
N MET A 15 9.95 -15.35 4.66
CA MET A 15 8.73 -15.17 3.89
C MET A 15 7.50 -15.05 4.81
N PRO A 16 6.46 -14.29 4.45
CA PRO A 16 5.22 -14.26 5.22
C PRO A 16 4.63 -15.66 5.41
N PRO A 17 4.30 -16.08 6.65
CA PRO A 17 3.67 -17.37 6.91
C PRO A 17 2.19 -17.31 6.53
N PHE A 18 1.88 -17.24 5.22
CA PHE A 18 0.52 -17.09 4.71
C PHE A 18 -0.48 -18.12 5.26
N GLU A 19 -0.02 -19.33 5.60
CA GLU A 19 -0.85 -20.39 6.20
C GLU A 19 -1.43 -20.02 7.58
N THR A 20 -0.81 -19.08 8.30
CA THR A 20 -1.24 -18.66 9.64
C THR A 20 -1.79 -17.24 9.68
N ILE A 21 -1.57 -16.44 8.63
CA ILE A 21 -2.12 -15.08 8.50
C ILE A 21 -3.61 -15.18 8.17
N GLN A 22 -4.41 -14.35 8.83
CA GLN A 22 -5.87 -14.28 8.68
C GLN A 22 -6.27 -12.82 8.68
N ASP A 23 -7.38 -12.48 8.04
CA ASP A 23 -7.83 -11.09 7.83
C ASP A 23 -7.91 -10.29 9.14
N HIS A 24 -8.37 -10.93 10.22
CA HIS A 24 -8.50 -10.29 11.54
C HIS A 24 -7.16 -9.93 12.22
N HIS A 25 -6.02 -10.41 11.70
CA HIS A 25 -4.70 -10.07 12.23
C HIS A 25 -4.24 -8.68 11.77
N PHE A 26 -4.78 -8.15 10.66
CA PHE A 26 -4.26 -6.91 10.06
C PHE A 26 -4.58 -5.67 10.88
N GLU A 27 -5.82 -5.50 11.38
CA GLU A 27 -6.21 -4.29 12.11
C GLU A 27 -5.31 -4.04 13.33
N ALA A 28 -5.13 -5.07 14.18
CA ALA A 28 -4.27 -4.97 15.36
C ALA A 28 -2.79 -4.76 14.98
N ALA A 29 -2.33 -5.36 13.88
CA ALA A 29 -0.95 -5.20 13.42
C ALA A 29 -0.68 -3.80 12.86
N PHE A 30 -1.64 -3.20 12.13
CA PHE A 30 -1.58 -1.83 11.68
C PHE A 30 -1.65 -0.84 12.83
N GLU A 31 -2.58 -1.00 13.77
CA GLU A 31 -2.71 -0.13 14.94
C GLU A 31 -1.39 -0.06 15.72
N GLN A 32 -0.80 -1.23 16.03
CA GLN A 32 0.48 -1.29 16.72
C GLN A 32 1.62 -0.76 15.85
N GLY A 33 1.66 -1.10 14.55
CA GLY A 33 2.68 -0.63 13.62
C GLY A 33 2.72 0.89 13.47
N PHE A 34 1.56 1.54 13.33
CA PHE A 34 1.47 3.01 13.30
C PHE A 34 1.93 3.63 14.62
N SER A 35 1.51 3.06 15.75
CA SER A 35 1.89 3.56 17.08
C SER A 35 3.39 3.46 17.33
N GLU A 36 4.00 2.31 17.03
CA GLU A 36 5.43 2.07 17.17
C GLU A 36 6.24 3.00 16.26
N HIS A 37 5.88 3.07 14.97
CA HIS A 37 6.57 3.93 14.01
C HIS A 37 6.51 5.39 14.44
N TRP A 38 5.36 5.87 14.92
CA TRP A 38 5.24 7.25 15.41
C TRP A 38 6.12 7.50 16.64
N ALA A 39 6.20 6.54 17.57
CA ALA A 39 7.07 6.66 18.74
C ALA A 39 8.57 6.71 18.35
N GLU A 40 8.97 5.94 17.34
CA GLU A 40 10.34 5.97 16.79
C GLU A 40 10.64 7.31 16.11
N ILE A 41 9.71 7.84 15.31
CA ILE A 41 9.80 9.17 14.68
C ILE A 41 9.99 10.26 15.76
N GLU A 42 9.17 10.25 16.81
CA GLU A 42 9.28 11.20 17.92
C GLU A 42 10.61 11.08 18.65
N ALA A 43 11.12 9.86 18.85
CA ALA A 43 12.42 9.64 19.48
C ALA A 43 13.57 10.22 18.63
N ILE A 44 13.50 10.08 17.31
CA ILE A 44 14.47 10.66 16.37
C ILE A 44 14.38 12.19 16.40
N ALA A 45 13.17 12.73 16.27
CA ALA A 45 12.92 14.17 16.24
C ALA A 45 13.40 14.87 17.52
N ASN A 46 13.20 14.23 18.67
CA ASN A 46 13.53 14.78 19.99
C ASN A 46 14.90 14.35 20.52
N ASN A 47 15.73 13.66 19.72
CA ASN A 47 17.06 13.25 20.15
C ASN A 47 17.92 14.49 20.51
N PRO A 48 18.42 14.62 21.76
CA PRO A 48 19.12 15.82 22.22
C PRO A 48 20.52 15.97 21.61
N ALA A 49 21.09 14.91 21.02
CA ALA A 49 22.37 15.00 20.33
C ALA A 49 22.23 15.81 19.02
N PRO A 50 23.28 16.55 18.61
CA PRO A 50 23.31 17.19 17.30
C PRO A 50 22.95 16.20 16.19
N PRO A 51 22.20 16.63 15.15
CA PRO A 51 21.85 15.76 14.03
C PRO A 51 23.10 15.16 13.39
N SER A 52 23.06 13.85 13.16
CA SER A 52 24.03 13.10 12.37
C SER A 52 23.29 12.22 11.37
N PHE A 53 23.99 11.75 10.34
CA PHE A 53 23.43 10.79 9.39
C PHE A 53 22.85 9.56 10.10
N ASP A 54 23.57 8.99 11.05
CA ASP A 54 23.13 7.78 11.78
C ASP A 54 21.92 8.04 12.69
N ASN A 55 21.95 9.12 13.48
CA ASN A 55 20.91 9.37 14.48
C ASN A 55 19.63 10.01 13.89
N THR A 56 19.61 10.28 12.58
CA THR A 56 18.48 10.89 11.89
C THR A 56 18.05 10.05 10.68
N LEU A 57 18.94 9.81 9.71
CA LEU A 57 18.59 9.14 8.47
C LEU A 57 18.56 7.62 8.64
N VAL A 58 19.65 7.03 9.16
CA VAL A 58 19.69 5.58 9.39
C VAL A 58 18.62 5.17 10.41
N ALA A 59 18.43 5.98 11.46
CA ALA A 59 17.37 5.74 12.44
C ALA A 59 15.97 5.80 11.81
N LEU A 60 15.70 6.74 10.90
CA LEU A 60 14.41 6.85 10.21
C LEU A 60 14.21 5.67 9.24
N GLU A 61 15.21 5.31 8.45
CA GLU A 61 15.16 4.15 7.54
C GLU A 61 14.96 2.81 8.28
N ALA A 62 15.46 2.71 9.53
CA ALA A 62 15.31 1.52 10.36
C ALA A 62 13.96 1.45 11.11
N SER A 63 13.19 2.55 11.11
CA SER A 63 11.92 2.65 11.83
C SER A 63 10.74 2.04 11.05
N GLY A 64 9.63 1.80 11.73
CA GLY A 64 8.40 1.32 11.12
C GLY A 64 8.41 -0.12 10.65
N GLN A 65 9.31 -0.97 11.17
CA GLN A 65 9.47 -2.35 10.69
C GLN A 65 8.17 -3.17 10.76
N LEU A 66 7.42 -3.07 11.86
CA LEU A 66 6.13 -3.76 11.99
C LEU A 66 5.09 -3.23 11.00
N LEU A 67 5.05 -1.91 10.79
CA LEU A 67 4.14 -1.27 9.84
C LEU A 67 4.44 -1.74 8.41
N THR A 68 5.71 -1.67 7.98
CA THR A 68 6.16 -2.12 6.66
C THR A 68 5.87 -3.61 6.44
N LYS A 69 6.25 -4.45 7.41
CA LYS A 69 5.99 -5.91 7.36
C LYS A 69 4.51 -6.25 7.21
N THR A 70 3.63 -5.49 7.87
CA THR A 70 2.18 -5.67 7.78
C THR A 70 1.64 -5.18 6.44
N ALA A 71 2.06 -3.98 6.02
CA ALA A 71 1.65 -3.35 4.76
C ALA A 71 2.04 -4.19 3.54
N ASP A 72 3.26 -4.73 3.50
CA ASP A 72 3.75 -5.53 2.38
C ASP A 72 2.86 -6.76 2.12
N VAL A 73 2.45 -7.45 3.19
CA VAL A 73 1.55 -8.61 3.07
C VAL A 73 0.13 -8.17 2.73
N PHE A 74 -0.37 -7.13 3.40
CA PHE A 74 -1.73 -6.67 3.22
C PHE A 74 -2.00 -6.21 1.80
N PHE A 75 -1.17 -5.29 1.28
CA PHE A 75 -1.37 -4.73 -0.06
C PHE A 75 -1.06 -5.75 -1.17
N ASN A 76 -0.24 -6.77 -0.89
CA ASN A 76 -0.13 -7.94 -1.76
C ASN A 76 -1.47 -8.66 -1.87
N LEU A 77 -2.08 -9.06 -0.74
CA LEU A 77 -3.35 -9.79 -0.74
C LEU A 77 -4.49 -8.96 -1.34
N VAL A 78 -4.60 -7.68 -0.99
CA VAL A 78 -5.60 -6.76 -1.59
C VAL A 78 -5.47 -6.70 -3.12
N SER A 79 -4.24 -6.79 -3.65
CA SER A 79 -4.02 -6.72 -5.09
C SER A 79 -4.23 -8.05 -5.82
N THR A 80 -4.06 -9.20 -5.13
CA THR A 80 -4.02 -10.52 -5.79
C THR A 80 -5.16 -11.45 -5.43
N ASP A 81 -5.70 -11.35 -4.21
CA ASP A 81 -6.67 -12.28 -3.64
C ASP A 81 -7.52 -11.60 -2.55
N THR A 82 -8.14 -10.47 -2.90
CA THR A 82 -8.91 -9.66 -1.97
C THR A 82 -10.29 -10.25 -1.67
N ASN A 83 -10.89 -9.78 -0.59
CA ASN A 83 -12.23 -10.13 -0.15
C ASN A 83 -12.90 -8.94 0.54
N GLU A 84 -14.16 -9.07 0.95
CA GLU A 84 -14.92 -7.98 1.60
C GLU A 84 -14.26 -7.50 2.91
N ALA A 85 -13.68 -8.41 3.70
CA ALA A 85 -13.02 -8.05 4.95
C ALA A 85 -11.72 -7.25 4.68
N LEU A 86 -10.90 -7.69 3.73
CA LEU A 86 -9.68 -6.97 3.35
C LEU A 86 -9.99 -5.61 2.72
N GLN A 87 -11.04 -5.49 1.90
CA GLN A 87 -11.47 -4.19 1.36
C GLN A 87 -11.92 -3.22 2.46
N ALA A 88 -12.67 -3.69 3.46
CA ALA A 88 -13.07 -2.86 4.59
C ALA A 88 -11.87 -2.39 5.43
N ILE A 89 -10.89 -3.28 5.63
CA ILE A 89 -9.62 -2.93 6.29
C ILE A 89 -8.85 -1.90 5.46
N GLU A 90 -8.82 -2.04 4.13
CA GLU A 90 -8.11 -1.12 3.23
C GLU A 90 -8.69 0.29 3.29
N GLU A 91 -10.02 0.43 3.35
CA GLU A 91 -10.67 1.74 3.53
C GLU A 91 -10.20 2.43 4.82
N ALA A 92 -10.19 1.71 5.95
CA ALA A 92 -9.73 2.26 7.22
C ALA A 92 -8.22 2.56 7.22
N VAL A 93 -7.41 1.64 6.71
CA VAL A 93 -5.95 1.76 6.70
C VAL A 93 -5.48 2.85 5.74
N SER A 94 -6.12 3.03 4.58
CA SER A 94 -5.74 4.08 3.61
C SER A 94 -5.85 5.49 4.20
N VAL A 95 -6.90 5.75 4.98
CA VAL A 95 -7.08 7.01 5.73
C VAL A 95 -6.01 7.17 6.82
N GLN A 96 -5.79 6.13 7.63
CA GLN A 96 -4.75 6.15 8.67
C GLN A 96 -3.35 6.40 8.09
N TRP A 97 -3.04 5.74 6.97
CA TRP A 97 -1.77 5.87 6.25
C TRP A 97 -1.55 7.29 5.72
N SER A 98 -2.58 7.89 5.10
CA SER A 98 -2.53 9.27 4.61
C SER A 98 -2.27 10.26 5.75
N ASN A 99 -2.94 10.07 6.89
CA ASN A 99 -2.73 10.88 8.09
C ASN A 99 -1.32 10.68 8.68
N HIS A 100 -0.85 9.44 8.78
CA HIS A 100 0.48 9.11 9.29
C HIS A 100 1.59 9.76 8.44
N ASN A 101 1.53 9.61 7.12
CA ASN A 101 2.50 10.22 6.20
C ASN A 101 2.43 11.74 6.23
N SER A 102 1.22 12.29 6.28
CA SER A 102 1.02 13.73 6.42
C SER A 102 1.67 14.28 7.68
N ASN A 103 1.52 13.57 8.82
CA ASN A 103 2.16 13.94 10.07
C ASN A 103 3.69 13.83 9.99
N LEU A 104 4.22 12.73 9.45
CA LEU A 104 5.66 12.52 9.24
C LEU A 104 6.27 13.66 8.41
N TYR A 105 5.78 13.88 7.19
CA TYR A 105 6.37 14.86 6.28
C TYR A 105 6.08 16.32 6.68
N ASN A 106 5.17 16.57 7.63
CA ASN A 106 4.97 17.90 8.22
C ASN A 106 5.57 18.03 9.62
N HIS A 107 6.31 17.03 10.10
CA HIS A 107 6.90 17.07 11.43
C HIS A 107 8.09 18.04 11.46
N LEU A 108 7.88 19.24 12.00
CA LEU A 108 8.87 20.33 12.02
C LEU A 108 10.19 19.96 12.72
N GLY A 109 10.13 19.22 13.85
CA GLY A 109 11.32 18.81 14.58
C GLY A 109 12.23 17.90 13.76
N LEU A 110 11.70 16.79 13.25
CA LEU A 110 12.39 15.90 12.32
C LEU A 110 12.93 16.63 11.07
N PHE A 111 12.11 17.47 10.43
CA PHE A 111 12.56 18.24 9.27
C PHE A 111 13.73 19.16 9.60
N GLN A 112 13.74 19.81 10.78
CA GLN A 112 14.84 20.66 11.19
C GLN A 112 16.15 19.87 11.32
N ARG A 113 16.11 18.62 11.78
CA ARG A 113 17.29 17.75 11.82
C ARG A 113 17.81 17.44 10.42
N ILE A 114 16.92 17.02 9.52
CA ILE A 114 17.24 16.69 8.12
C ILE A 114 17.77 17.93 7.39
N LYS A 115 17.11 19.08 7.53
CA LYS A 115 17.52 20.36 6.94
C LYS A 115 18.90 20.80 7.42
N THR A 116 19.21 20.58 8.70
CA THR A 116 20.54 20.90 9.25
C THR A 116 21.63 20.09 8.55
N LEU A 117 21.40 18.78 8.35
CA LEU A 117 22.34 17.93 7.62
C LEU A 117 22.43 18.31 6.14
N PHE A 118 21.29 18.57 5.49
CA PHE A 118 21.24 18.93 4.08
C PHE A 118 22.02 20.23 3.79
N LEU A 119 21.91 21.24 4.64
CA LEU A 119 22.65 22.51 4.48
C LEU A 119 24.16 22.35 4.70
N ASP A 120 24.58 21.32 5.44
CA ASP A 120 25.99 21.02 5.70
C ASP A 120 26.53 19.88 4.83
N LEU A 121 25.75 19.41 3.84
CA LEU A 121 26.07 18.28 2.96
C LEU A 121 27.54 18.27 2.45
N PRO A 122 28.13 19.40 1.99
CA PRO A 122 29.52 19.42 1.50
C PRO A 122 30.58 19.04 2.55
N ASN A 123 30.26 19.18 3.85
CA ASN A 123 31.20 18.98 4.95
C ASN A 123 31.02 17.64 5.69
N LEU A 124 29.93 16.90 5.41
CA LEU A 124 29.61 15.66 6.12
C LEU A 124 30.45 14.45 5.68
N GLY A 125 31.14 14.52 4.54
CA GLY A 125 31.96 13.42 4.03
C GLY A 125 31.15 12.16 3.67
N LEU A 126 29.86 12.33 3.35
CA LEU A 126 28.95 11.23 3.01
C LEU A 126 29.32 10.56 1.68
N GLN A 127 29.06 9.26 1.59
CA GLN A 127 29.15 8.51 0.34
C GLN A 127 28.02 8.90 -0.64
N PRO A 128 28.15 8.65 -1.95
CA PRO A 128 27.16 9.09 -2.94
C PRO A 128 25.72 8.60 -2.68
N ASP A 129 25.56 7.36 -2.19
CA ASP A 129 24.28 6.78 -1.80
C ASP A 129 23.67 7.49 -0.58
N GLN A 130 24.49 7.81 0.42
CA GLN A 130 24.09 8.57 1.60
C GLN A 130 23.70 10.01 1.26
N GLN A 131 24.41 10.65 0.33
CA GLN A 131 24.05 11.98 -0.18
C GLN A 131 22.69 11.93 -0.86
N LEU A 132 22.48 10.96 -1.75
CA LEU A 132 21.21 10.78 -2.45
C LEU A 132 20.05 10.56 -1.49
N LEU A 133 20.24 9.74 -0.45
CA LEU A 133 19.22 9.52 0.58
C LEU A 133 18.84 10.83 1.29
N LEU A 134 19.84 11.62 1.69
CA LEU A 134 19.61 12.92 2.34
C LEU A 134 18.90 13.92 1.43
N GLU A 135 19.31 14.01 0.17
CA GLU A 135 18.64 14.86 -0.81
C GLU A 135 17.21 14.42 -1.07
N THR A 136 16.97 13.10 -1.20
CA THR A 136 15.63 12.53 -1.42
C THR A 136 14.72 12.85 -0.25
N LEU A 137 15.13 12.50 0.97
CA LEU A 137 14.34 12.76 2.17
C LEU A 137 14.08 14.25 2.36
N TYR A 138 15.09 15.12 2.19
CA TYR A 138 14.87 16.57 2.29
C TYR A 138 13.81 17.04 1.28
N ASN A 139 13.91 16.61 0.02
CA ASN A 139 12.96 17.00 -1.02
C ASN A 139 11.55 16.43 -0.76
N ASP A 140 11.42 15.24 -0.19
CA ASP A 140 10.12 14.64 0.12
C ASP A 140 9.40 15.40 1.23
N PHE A 141 10.12 15.87 2.26
CA PHE A 141 9.56 16.78 3.27
C PHE A 141 9.11 18.11 2.66
N VAL A 142 9.92 18.70 1.77
CA VAL A 142 9.55 19.95 1.08
C VAL A 142 8.32 19.75 0.20
N ARG A 143 8.25 18.66 -0.58
CA ARG A 143 7.09 18.28 -1.39
C ARG A 143 5.86 17.96 -0.55
N GLY A 144 6.05 17.39 0.63
CA GLY A 144 5.02 17.16 1.64
C GLY A 144 4.48 18.45 2.29
N GLY A 145 5.08 19.60 1.97
CA GLY A 145 4.58 20.92 2.34
C GLY A 145 5.11 21.46 3.66
N VAL A 146 6.15 20.87 4.25
CA VAL A 146 6.64 21.27 5.59
C VAL A 146 6.98 22.76 5.70
N GLU A 147 7.47 23.37 4.62
CA GLU A 147 7.86 24.79 4.55
C GLU A 147 6.68 25.75 4.29
N LEU A 148 5.48 25.23 4.02
CA LEU A 148 4.29 26.04 3.83
C LEU A 148 3.83 26.65 5.15
N ASN A 149 3.01 27.71 5.09
CA ASN A 149 2.37 28.26 6.28
C ASN A 149 1.29 27.30 6.84
N ALA A 150 0.85 27.53 8.08
CA ALA A 150 -0.09 26.62 8.75
C ALA A 150 -1.42 26.41 7.97
N PRO A 151 -2.07 27.45 7.41
CA PRO A 151 -3.25 27.24 6.56
C PRO A 151 -2.99 26.36 5.33
N ALA A 152 -1.91 26.61 4.58
CA ALA A 152 -1.58 25.84 3.38
C ALA A 152 -1.18 24.39 3.72
N ARG A 153 -0.50 24.15 4.84
CA ARG A 153 -0.23 22.79 5.33
C ARG A 153 -1.51 22.03 5.67
N GLN A 154 -2.49 22.70 6.29
CA GLN A 154 -3.78 22.05 6.56
C GLN A 154 -4.49 21.69 5.25
N GLN A 155 -4.48 22.59 4.27
CA GLN A 155 -5.10 22.32 2.98
C GLN A 155 -4.48 21.10 2.27
N ILE A 156 -3.15 20.94 2.31
CA ILE A 156 -2.50 19.74 1.74
C ILE A 156 -2.93 18.46 2.46
N ARG A 157 -3.04 18.49 3.80
CA ARG A 157 -3.54 17.34 4.57
C ARG A 157 -4.94 16.93 4.13
N ASP A 158 -5.85 17.90 4.07
CA ASP A 158 -7.24 17.65 3.67
C ASP A 158 -7.33 17.08 2.24
N ILE A 159 -6.47 17.54 1.33
CA ILE A 159 -6.39 17.02 -0.05
C ILE A 159 -5.86 15.58 -0.07
N ASN A 160 -4.79 15.28 0.68
CA ASN A 160 -4.20 13.94 0.71
C ASN A 160 -5.16 12.90 1.31
N GLU A 161 -5.92 13.27 2.33
CA GLU A 161 -6.95 12.40 2.92
C GLU A 161 -8.07 12.10 1.90
N GLN A 162 -8.52 13.13 1.17
CA GLN A 162 -9.51 12.96 0.11
C GLN A 162 -8.98 12.09 -1.04
N LEU A 163 -7.73 12.31 -1.48
CA LEU A 163 -7.12 11.52 -2.55
C LEU A 163 -7.02 10.04 -2.16
N ALA A 164 -6.51 9.72 -0.96
CA ALA A 164 -6.41 8.34 -0.49
C ALA A 164 -7.79 7.64 -0.50
N THR A 165 -8.82 8.32 0.01
CA THR A 165 -10.19 7.79 -0.01
C THR A 165 -10.72 7.57 -1.43
N LEU A 166 -10.46 8.51 -2.34
CA LEU A 166 -10.92 8.44 -3.72
C LEU A 166 -10.21 7.35 -4.52
N GLU A 167 -8.91 7.15 -4.31
CA GLU A 167 -8.10 6.13 -4.96
C GLU A 167 -8.54 4.72 -4.53
N THR A 168 -8.69 4.47 -3.23
CA THR A 168 -9.23 3.20 -2.71
C THR A 168 -10.60 2.91 -3.30
N ARG A 169 -11.52 3.88 -3.23
CA ARG A 169 -12.88 3.72 -3.79
C ARG A 169 -12.87 3.48 -5.29
N PHE A 170 -11.97 4.14 -6.03
CA PHE A 170 -11.83 3.91 -7.47
C PHE A 170 -11.40 2.47 -7.75
N GLY A 171 -10.42 1.94 -7.01
CA GLY A 171 -9.98 0.55 -7.11
C GLY A 171 -11.12 -0.45 -6.87
N HIS A 172 -11.87 -0.26 -5.78
CA HIS A 172 -13.03 -1.10 -5.46
C HIS A 172 -14.12 -1.02 -6.53
N ASN A 173 -14.44 0.18 -7.02
CA ASN A 173 -15.44 0.35 -8.08
C ASN A 173 -15.03 -0.37 -9.38
N VAL A 174 -13.77 -0.26 -9.79
CA VAL A 174 -13.26 -0.93 -10.99
C VAL A 174 -13.31 -2.45 -10.83
N LEU A 175 -12.94 -2.97 -9.65
CA LEU A 175 -13.02 -4.40 -9.36
C LEU A 175 -14.47 -4.89 -9.36
N ALA A 176 -15.37 -4.17 -8.69
CA ALA A 176 -16.79 -4.49 -8.62
C ALA A 176 -17.44 -4.51 -10.01
N GLU A 177 -17.22 -3.48 -10.83
CA GLU A 177 -17.75 -3.42 -12.20
C GLU A 177 -17.17 -4.56 -13.07
N THR A 178 -15.87 -4.83 -12.96
CA THR A 178 -15.20 -5.91 -13.70
C THR A 178 -15.77 -7.28 -13.35
N ASN A 179 -16.05 -7.52 -12.07
CA ASN A 179 -16.61 -8.77 -11.58
C ASN A 179 -18.11 -8.90 -11.87
N GLN A 180 -18.86 -7.80 -11.81
CA GLN A 180 -20.30 -7.78 -12.06
C GLN A 180 -20.64 -8.00 -13.53
N PHE A 181 -19.84 -7.46 -14.46
CA PHE A 181 -20.10 -7.61 -15.87
C PHE A 181 -19.98 -9.07 -16.32
N GLU A 182 -21.01 -9.56 -17.00
CA GLU A 182 -20.96 -10.80 -17.75
C GLU A 182 -21.68 -10.64 -19.10
N LEU A 183 -21.01 -11.11 -20.16
CA LEU A 183 -21.65 -11.41 -21.44
C LEU A 183 -21.89 -12.92 -21.49
N VAL A 184 -23.15 -13.31 -21.41
CA VAL A 184 -23.55 -14.72 -21.47
C VAL A 184 -24.02 -15.06 -22.88
N LEU A 185 -23.31 -15.98 -23.54
CA LEU A 185 -23.64 -16.49 -24.88
C LEU A 185 -24.14 -17.93 -24.78
N THR A 186 -25.17 -18.24 -25.56
CA THR A 186 -25.83 -19.56 -25.58
C THR A 186 -25.97 -20.15 -26.98
N ARG A 187 -25.72 -19.35 -28.02
CA ARG A 187 -25.84 -19.79 -29.42
C ARG A 187 -24.49 -20.13 -29.98
N GLU A 188 -24.37 -21.28 -30.62
CA GLU A 188 -23.14 -21.71 -31.29
C GLU A 188 -22.64 -20.70 -32.34
N ASP A 189 -23.56 -20.02 -33.04
CA ASP A 189 -23.22 -19.00 -34.04
C ASP A 189 -22.43 -17.81 -33.48
N ASP A 190 -22.71 -17.43 -32.23
CA ASP A 190 -22.07 -16.30 -31.53
C ASP A 190 -20.66 -16.66 -31.03
N LEU A 191 -20.32 -17.96 -31.02
CA LEU A 191 -19.05 -18.49 -30.55
C LEU A 191 -18.07 -18.80 -31.70
N ARG A 192 -18.50 -18.63 -32.96
CA ARG A 192 -17.71 -19.00 -34.13
C ARG A 192 -16.43 -18.17 -34.21
N GLY A 193 -15.31 -18.86 -34.38
CA GLY A 193 -13.98 -18.24 -34.49
C GLY A 193 -13.19 -18.22 -33.19
N LEU A 194 -13.84 -18.45 -32.04
CA LEU A 194 -13.14 -18.55 -30.77
C LEU A 194 -12.37 -19.88 -30.65
N PRO A 195 -11.11 -19.85 -30.20
CA PRO A 195 -10.35 -21.06 -29.90
C PRO A 195 -10.99 -21.89 -28.79
N GLU A 196 -10.82 -23.21 -28.82
CA GLU A 196 -11.40 -24.11 -27.81
C GLU A 196 -10.91 -23.80 -26.38
N SER A 197 -9.69 -23.30 -26.22
CA SER A 197 -9.18 -22.86 -24.91
C SER A 197 -9.99 -21.69 -24.33
N VAL A 198 -10.47 -20.79 -25.18
CA VAL A 198 -11.30 -19.64 -24.80
C VAL A 198 -12.71 -20.11 -24.46
N LEU A 199 -13.26 -21.02 -25.26
CA LEU A 199 -14.55 -21.64 -25.00
C LEU A 199 -14.55 -22.44 -23.69
N ALA A 200 -13.48 -23.19 -23.40
CA ALA A 200 -13.33 -23.92 -22.16
C ALA A 200 -13.24 -23.00 -20.94
N ALA A 201 -12.48 -21.90 -21.03
CA ALA A 201 -12.42 -20.89 -19.97
C ALA A 201 -13.80 -20.23 -19.74
N ALA A 202 -14.51 -19.86 -20.80
CA ALA A 202 -15.83 -19.23 -20.70
C ALA A 202 -16.91 -20.16 -20.13
N ARG A 203 -16.84 -21.48 -20.39
CA ARG A 203 -17.72 -22.47 -19.74
C ARG A 203 -17.43 -22.60 -18.25
N ASN A 204 -16.16 -22.58 -17.86
CA ASN A 204 -15.77 -22.63 -16.46
C ASN A 204 -16.25 -21.37 -15.72
N GLU A 205 -16.02 -20.19 -16.30
CA GLU A 205 -16.53 -18.91 -15.78
C GLU A 205 -18.06 -18.94 -15.61
N ALA A 206 -18.79 -19.43 -16.62
CA ALA A 206 -20.25 -19.56 -16.55
C ALA A 206 -20.69 -20.46 -15.40
N ALA A 207 -20.04 -21.61 -15.21
CA ALA A 207 -20.33 -22.53 -14.12
C ALA A 207 -20.03 -21.93 -12.74
N GLN A 208 -18.90 -21.22 -12.58
CA GLN A 208 -18.55 -20.53 -11.33
C GLN A 208 -19.56 -19.44 -10.97
N ARG A 209 -20.14 -18.79 -11.98
CA ARG A 209 -21.21 -17.78 -11.82
C ARG A 209 -22.61 -18.39 -11.68
N GLY A 210 -22.74 -19.71 -11.72
CA GLY A 210 -24.00 -20.42 -11.51
C GLY A 210 -24.91 -20.52 -12.75
N HIS A 211 -24.39 -20.30 -13.95
CA HIS A 211 -25.15 -20.50 -15.19
C HIS A 211 -25.28 -21.98 -15.54
N PRO A 212 -26.36 -22.40 -16.24
CA PRO A 212 -26.55 -23.78 -16.66
C PRO A 212 -25.48 -24.27 -17.66
N GLU A 213 -25.34 -25.59 -17.78
CA GLU A 213 -24.52 -26.18 -18.84
C GLU A 213 -24.92 -25.67 -20.24
N GLY A 214 -23.94 -25.53 -21.13
CA GLY A 214 -24.13 -24.96 -22.47
C GLY A 214 -24.08 -23.43 -22.53
N HIS A 215 -23.89 -22.74 -21.40
CA HIS A 215 -23.66 -21.30 -21.34
C HIS A 215 -22.16 -20.98 -21.34
N TYR A 216 -21.81 -19.82 -21.90
CA TYR A 216 -20.45 -19.29 -21.97
C TYR A 216 -20.47 -17.87 -21.42
N ALA A 217 -19.73 -17.62 -20.35
CA ALA A 217 -19.65 -16.30 -19.73
C ALA A 217 -18.30 -15.65 -20.05
N PHE A 218 -18.34 -14.41 -20.49
CA PHE A 218 -17.16 -13.57 -20.73
C PHE A 218 -17.24 -12.33 -19.84
N SER A 219 -16.16 -12.07 -19.10
CA SER A 219 -15.98 -10.84 -18.33
C SER A 219 -15.10 -9.83 -19.08
N ILE A 220 -15.06 -8.59 -18.57
CA ILE A 220 -14.15 -7.54 -19.06
C ILE A 220 -12.75 -7.63 -18.44
N SER A 221 -12.48 -8.65 -17.63
CA SER A 221 -11.11 -8.95 -17.19
C SER A 221 -10.21 -9.16 -18.41
N ARG A 222 -8.94 -8.72 -18.33
CA ARG A 222 -8.02 -8.82 -19.48
C ARG A 222 -7.83 -10.25 -19.97
N SER A 223 -7.87 -11.24 -19.07
CA SER A 223 -7.76 -12.67 -19.37
C SER A 223 -8.95 -13.23 -20.14
N SER A 224 -10.14 -12.62 -20.02
CA SER A 224 -11.33 -12.98 -20.78
C SER A 224 -11.47 -12.14 -22.05
N PHE A 225 -11.38 -10.82 -21.94
CA PHE A 225 -11.61 -9.88 -23.04
C PHE A 225 -10.58 -9.99 -24.16
N THR A 226 -9.29 -10.06 -23.83
CA THR A 226 -8.22 -10.06 -24.84
C THR A 226 -8.30 -11.26 -25.79
N PRO A 227 -8.49 -12.51 -25.33
CA PRO A 227 -8.63 -13.64 -26.25
C PRO A 227 -10.02 -13.76 -26.89
N PHE A 228 -11.01 -12.99 -26.44
CA PHE A 228 -12.34 -12.92 -27.06
C PHE A 228 -12.38 -12.01 -28.29
N MET A 229 -11.60 -10.92 -28.28
CA MET A 229 -11.48 -9.95 -29.38
C MET A 229 -10.54 -10.42 -30.49
#